data_AF-A0A357YNL9-F1
#
_entry.id   AF-A0A357YNL9-F1
#
_cell.length_a   1.000
_cell.length_b   1.000
_cell.length_c   1.000
_cell.angle_alpha   90.00
_cell.angle_beta   90.00
_cell.angle_gamma   90.00
#
_symmetry.space_group_name_H-M   'P 1'
#
loop_
_entity.id
_entity.type
_entity.pdbx_description
1 polymer ?
#
loop_
_entity_poly.entity_id
_entity_poly.type
_entity_poly.pdbx_seq_one_letter_code
_entity_poly.pdbx_strand_id
1 'polypeptide(L)'
;MNKFWLTLFLITLFLNPISGSVKADSLTIAVITDLHYLSPELAVEGEALSVFERQTGRNVKDLHEVFDKVLDDLISEEVDILLVTGDITNHGERLSHEGFLEKILPLQESGTQVFVIPGNHDINIQDAKAYRGEFATPADNISKEEFAELYKSMGYDDALMRDDASLSYLYEIDEYTWLLAIDTNRYDEYEKGYLSGGRIKQQTMDWMLDILNDADSKGIRVLGMMHHGLLEHLPYQSTLFPDYLIEEWQKNSEILADAGLEIVFTGHFHSNDITMQTTHSGNTIYDVETASLAQYPFAYRIMKLSDTDLTIETRFVTDVPGNPDLDKVYRRRLETITRNVASSRLQNMGMPFSEVMTEVLTDLIVKLNTAHVSGDEKPDPELMSAVQTFAAFLGNSVVEEDYTFDFPPADNNLVIEFFIPEDN
;
A
#
# COMPACT_ATOMS: atom_id res chain seq x y z
N MET A 1 -28.75 -6.01 -58.44
CA MET A 1 -28.49 -5.63 -57.04
C MET A 1 -28.96 -4.19 -56.85
N ASN A 2 -29.93 -3.98 -55.96
CA ASN A 2 -30.55 -2.67 -55.76
C ASN A 2 -29.51 -1.69 -55.20
N LYS A 3 -29.45 -0.44 -55.70
CA LYS A 3 -28.47 0.56 -55.23
C LYS A 3 -28.52 0.75 -53.71
N PHE A 4 -29.70 0.57 -53.12
CA PHE A 4 -29.93 0.58 -51.68
C PHE A 4 -29.13 -0.49 -50.91
N TRP A 5 -29.00 -1.71 -51.45
CA TRP A 5 -28.24 -2.80 -50.82
C TRP A 5 -26.73 -2.61 -50.97
N LEU A 6 -26.27 -1.98 -52.06
CA LEU A 6 -24.85 -1.66 -52.25
C LEU A 6 -24.40 -0.54 -51.30
N THR A 7 -25.27 0.45 -51.05
CA THR A 7 -25.00 1.54 -50.10
C THR A 7 -25.04 1.04 -48.64
N LEU A 8 -25.96 0.13 -48.29
CA LEU A 8 -26.01 -0.47 -46.95
C LEU A 8 -24.77 -1.34 -46.67
N PHE A 9 -24.31 -2.11 -47.68
CA PHE A 9 -23.11 -2.95 -47.58
C PHE A 9 -21.80 -2.14 -47.51
N LEU A 10 -21.74 -0.98 -48.17
CA LEU A 10 -20.61 -0.06 -48.07
C LEU A 10 -20.60 0.70 -46.72
N ILE A 11 -21.76 1.03 -46.15
CA ILE A 11 -21.84 1.67 -44.82
C ILE A 11 -21.41 0.71 -43.70
N THR A 12 -21.69 -0.60 -43.83
CA THR A 12 -21.19 -1.62 -42.89
C THR A 12 -19.67 -1.83 -42.96
N LEU A 13 -19.00 -1.41 -44.04
CA LEU A 13 -17.53 -1.45 -44.16
C LEU A 13 -16.83 -0.22 -43.54
N PHE A 14 -17.58 0.84 -43.19
CA PHE A 14 -17.04 2.08 -42.58
C PHE A 14 -17.46 2.30 -41.13
N LEU A 15 -18.25 1.39 -40.53
CA LEU A 15 -18.75 1.50 -39.14
C LEU A 15 -18.24 0.41 -38.19
N ASN A 16 -17.29 -0.42 -38.61
CA ASN A 16 -16.46 -1.13 -37.64
C ASN A 16 -15.25 -0.23 -37.36
N PRO A 17 -15.15 0.42 -36.19
CA PRO A 17 -13.83 0.60 -35.65
C PRO A 17 -13.34 -0.82 -35.40
N ILE A 18 -12.55 -1.36 -36.33
CA ILE A 18 -11.50 -2.28 -35.92
C ILE A 18 -10.54 -1.35 -35.16
N SER A 19 -10.89 -1.04 -33.92
CA SER A 19 -9.92 -0.70 -32.90
C SER A 19 -9.20 -2.02 -32.61
N GLY A 20 -8.34 -2.43 -33.55
CA GLY A 20 -7.13 -3.09 -33.14
C GLY A 20 -6.43 -2.02 -32.30
N SER A 21 -6.69 -2.05 -31.00
CA SER A 21 -5.79 -1.46 -30.02
C SER A 21 -4.44 -2.03 -30.39
N VAL A 22 -3.56 -1.17 -30.90
CA VAL A 22 -2.13 -1.46 -30.86
C VAL A 22 -1.86 -1.60 -29.38
N LYS A 23 -1.69 -2.85 -28.90
CA LYS A 23 -1.31 -3.14 -27.51
C LYS A 23 -0.17 -2.18 -27.19
N ALA A 24 -0.32 -1.35 -26.16
CA ALA A 24 0.83 -0.61 -25.67
C ALA A 24 1.92 -1.64 -25.35
N ASP A 25 3.16 -1.40 -25.76
CA ASP A 25 4.27 -2.34 -25.54
C ASP A 25 4.53 -2.57 -24.02
N SER A 26 3.95 -1.73 -23.17
CA SER A 26 3.92 -1.86 -21.71
C SER A 26 2.68 -1.19 -21.13
N LEU A 27 2.13 -1.77 -20.06
CA LEU A 27 1.05 -1.20 -19.26
C LEU A 27 1.63 -0.33 -18.14
N THR A 28 1.11 0.88 -17.95
CA THR A 28 1.53 1.79 -16.88
C THR A 28 0.59 1.64 -15.68
N ILE A 29 1.13 1.16 -14.56
CA ILE A 29 0.39 0.90 -13.32
C ILE A 29 0.91 1.82 -12.23
N ALA A 30 0.02 2.50 -11.51
CA ALA A 30 0.35 3.26 -10.32
C ALA A 30 -0.12 2.55 -9.05
N VAL A 31 0.59 2.76 -7.94
CA VAL A 31 0.20 2.29 -6.60
C VAL A 31 0.18 3.47 -5.64
N ILE A 32 -0.95 3.61 -4.94
CA ILE A 32 -1.09 4.52 -3.79
C ILE A 32 -1.66 3.73 -2.61
N THR A 33 -1.39 4.20 -1.39
CA THR A 33 -1.88 3.54 -0.18
C THR A 33 -1.95 4.50 1.00
N ASP A 34 -2.66 4.08 2.05
CA ASP A 34 -2.73 4.75 3.35
C ASP A 34 -3.01 6.26 3.22
N LEU A 35 -4.03 6.61 2.42
CA LEU A 35 -4.43 7.98 2.19
C LEU A 35 -4.92 8.63 3.47
N HIS A 36 -5.56 7.83 4.33
CA HIS A 36 -6.25 8.28 5.52
C HIS A 36 -7.08 9.53 5.27
N TYR A 37 -7.85 9.50 4.18
CA TYR A 37 -8.63 10.63 3.74
C TYR A 37 -9.66 10.99 4.80
N LEU A 38 -9.70 12.27 5.18
CA LEU A 38 -10.69 12.81 6.09
C LEU A 38 -11.48 13.91 5.38
N SER A 39 -12.76 13.69 5.13
CA SER A 39 -13.59 14.64 4.39
C SER A 39 -13.57 16.04 5.01
N PRO A 40 -13.53 17.13 4.21
CA PRO A 40 -13.59 18.50 4.73
C PRO A 40 -14.90 18.79 5.46
N GLU A 41 -15.95 18.00 5.19
CA GLU A 41 -17.19 18.07 5.96
C GLU A 41 -17.01 17.58 7.39
N LEU A 42 -16.10 16.64 7.62
CA LEU A 42 -15.78 16.09 8.93
C LEU A 42 -14.65 16.86 9.63
N ALA A 43 -13.77 17.52 8.90
CA ALA A 43 -12.64 18.29 9.42
C ALA A 43 -12.85 19.80 9.26
N VAL A 44 -13.60 20.41 10.18
CA VAL A 44 -13.88 21.85 10.15
C VAL A 44 -12.93 22.58 11.10
N GLU A 45 -12.36 23.71 10.65
CA GLU A 45 -11.46 24.54 11.44
C GLU A 45 -12.04 24.84 12.84
N GLY A 46 -11.28 24.48 13.87
CA GLY A 46 -11.71 24.53 15.26
C GLY A 46 -10.72 23.81 16.19
N GLU A 47 -11.00 23.84 17.50
CA GLU A 47 -10.13 23.19 18.50
C GLU A 47 -10.11 21.67 18.33
N ALA A 48 -11.25 21.04 18.00
CA ALA A 48 -11.33 19.60 17.77
C ALA A 48 -10.34 19.13 16.68
N LEU A 49 -10.33 19.82 15.54
CA LEU A 49 -9.41 19.54 14.44
C LEU A 49 -7.97 19.85 14.86
N SER A 50 -7.73 21.00 15.49
CA SER A 50 -6.40 21.39 15.96
C SER A 50 -5.79 20.37 16.93
N VAL A 51 -6.61 19.76 17.81
CA VAL A 51 -6.18 18.68 18.71
C VAL A 51 -5.79 17.45 17.90
N PHE A 52 -6.64 17.03 16.96
CA PHE A 52 -6.38 15.90 16.08
C PHE A 52 -5.07 16.06 15.33
N GLU A 53 -4.88 17.16 14.60
CA GLU A 53 -3.68 17.39 13.78
C GLU A 53 -2.40 17.47 14.62
N ARG A 54 -2.48 18.00 15.85
CA ARG A 54 -1.34 17.99 16.78
C ARG A 54 -1.00 16.59 17.29
N GLN A 55 -2.00 15.75 17.50
CA GLN A 55 -1.80 14.39 18.03
C GLN A 55 -1.29 13.43 16.95
N THR A 56 -1.83 13.53 15.74
CA THR A 56 -1.47 12.65 14.62
C THR A 56 -0.28 13.17 13.82
N GLY A 57 0.01 14.48 13.90
CA GLY A 57 0.97 15.14 13.02
C GLY A 57 0.45 15.37 11.60
N ARG A 58 -0.79 14.94 11.30
CA ARG A 58 -1.44 15.00 9.99
C ARG A 58 -2.23 16.30 9.88
N ASN A 59 -1.79 17.23 9.02
CA ASN A 59 -2.61 18.40 8.71
C ASN A 59 -3.53 18.07 7.54
N VAL A 60 -4.85 18.14 7.75
CA VAL A 60 -5.84 17.66 6.79
C VAL A 60 -5.73 18.41 5.47
N LYS A 61 -5.51 19.72 5.51
CA LYS A 61 -5.37 20.51 4.30
C LYS A 61 -4.16 20.08 3.46
N ASP A 62 -3.00 19.93 4.10
CA ASP A 62 -1.78 19.46 3.41
C ASP A 62 -2.01 18.08 2.76
N LEU A 63 -2.66 17.14 3.48
CA LEU A 63 -2.93 15.80 2.96
C LEU A 63 -3.87 15.81 1.74
N HIS A 64 -4.86 16.70 1.72
CA HIS A 64 -5.73 16.86 0.55
C HIS A 64 -4.95 17.41 -0.65
N GLU A 65 -4.07 18.38 -0.44
CA GLU A 65 -3.22 18.92 -1.51
C GLU A 65 -2.18 17.89 -2.00
N VAL A 66 -1.66 17.02 -1.13
CA VAL A 66 -0.82 15.87 -1.52
C VAL A 66 -1.60 14.94 -2.42
N PHE A 67 -2.81 14.54 -2.02
CA PHE A 67 -3.62 13.63 -2.82
C PHE A 67 -4.02 14.25 -4.17
N ASP A 68 -4.42 15.53 -4.18
CA ASP A 68 -4.74 16.26 -5.42
C ASP A 68 -3.53 16.30 -6.37
N LYS A 69 -2.33 16.57 -5.84
CA LYS A 69 -1.10 16.55 -6.64
C LYS A 69 -0.81 15.17 -7.21
N VAL A 70 -0.98 14.10 -6.43
CA VAL A 70 -0.78 12.73 -6.95
C VAL A 70 -1.76 12.45 -8.07
N LEU A 71 -3.06 12.75 -7.91
CA LEU A 71 -4.05 12.56 -8.96
C LEU A 71 -3.71 13.34 -10.24
N ASP A 72 -3.28 14.60 -10.12
CA ASP A 72 -2.84 15.41 -11.25
C ASP A 72 -1.61 14.80 -11.97
N ASP A 73 -0.64 14.28 -11.21
CA ASP A 73 0.53 13.58 -11.73
C ASP A 73 0.10 12.30 -12.49
N LEU A 74 -0.81 11.50 -11.93
CA LEU A 74 -1.32 10.26 -12.54
C LEU A 74 -2.10 10.52 -13.85
N ILE A 75 -2.93 11.57 -13.90
CA ILE A 75 -3.63 11.99 -15.13
C ILE A 75 -2.61 12.42 -16.19
N SER A 76 -1.57 13.16 -15.78
CA SER A 76 -0.55 13.68 -16.69
C SER A 76 0.37 12.58 -17.26
N GLU A 77 0.63 11.54 -16.48
CA GLU A 77 1.39 10.35 -16.88
C GLU A 77 0.55 9.37 -17.73
N GLU A 78 -0.75 9.65 -17.94
CA GLU A 78 -1.67 8.78 -18.69
C GLU A 78 -1.68 7.33 -18.14
N VAL A 79 -1.72 7.19 -16.82
CA VAL A 79 -1.70 5.88 -16.15
C VAL A 79 -2.90 5.02 -16.58
N ASP A 80 -2.64 3.78 -16.97
CA ASP A 80 -3.66 2.83 -17.40
C ASP A 80 -4.43 2.25 -16.20
N ILE A 81 -3.72 1.94 -15.11
CA ILE A 81 -4.26 1.30 -13.91
C ILE A 81 -3.76 2.00 -12.64
N LEU A 82 -4.66 2.29 -11.71
CA LEU A 82 -4.34 2.67 -10.33
C LEU A 82 -4.74 1.56 -9.36
N LEU A 83 -3.79 1.10 -8.55
CA LEU A 83 -4.02 0.22 -7.41
C LEU A 83 -4.06 1.05 -6.12
N VAL A 84 -5.08 0.82 -5.29
CA VAL A 84 -5.24 1.44 -3.97
C VAL A 84 -5.25 0.35 -2.90
N THR A 85 -4.15 0.22 -2.16
CA THR A 85 -3.91 -0.94 -1.26
C THR A 85 -4.40 -0.73 0.17
N GLY A 86 -5.53 -0.04 0.34
CA GLY A 86 -6.19 0.12 1.64
C GLY A 86 -5.93 1.44 2.37
N ASP A 87 -6.54 1.54 3.55
CA ASP A 87 -6.58 2.73 4.41
C ASP A 87 -6.94 4.00 3.64
N ILE A 88 -8.02 3.87 2.87
CA ILE A 88 -8.57 4.94 2.03
C ILE A 88 -9.02 6.10 2.93
N THR A 89 -9.65 5.77 4.05
CA THR A 89 -10.21 6.74 4.99
C THR A 89 -9.41 6.87 6.28
N ASN A 90 -9.56 7.99 6.96
CA ASN A 90 -8.89 8.22 8.24
C ASN A 90 -9.36 7.25 9.34
N HIS A 91 -10.68 7.02 9.41
CA HIS A 91 -11.28 6.16 10.43
C HIS A 91 -12.66 5.61 10.03
N GLY A 92 -12.80 5.21 8.76
CA GLY A 92 -13.96 4.49 8.25
C GLY A 92 -15.19 5.37 8.08
N GLU A 93 -15.01 6.69 8.04
CA GLU A 93 -16.12 7.61 7.98
C GLU A 93 -16.77 7.57 6.59
N ARG A 94 -18.10 7.42 6.52
CA ARG A 94 -18.83 7.35 5.25
C ARG A 94 -18.55 8.54 4.35
N LEU A 95 -18.57 9.76 4.90
CA LEU A 95 -18.31 10.98 4.12
C LEU A 95 -16.87 11.02 3.58
N SER A 96 -15.93 10.34 4.24
CA SER A 96 -14.55 10.19 3.74
C SER A 96 -14.51 9.23 2.54
N HIS A 97 -15.23 8.10 2.59
CA HIS A 97 -15.37 7.23 1.41
C HIS A 97 -15.99 7.96 0.22
N GLU A 98 -17.10 8.67 0.45
CA GLU A 98 -17.79 9.45 -0.58
C GLU A 98 -16.89 10.56 -1.17
N GLY A 99 -16.16 11.29 -0.32
CA GLY A 99 -15.22 12.32 -0.78
C GLY A 99 -14.02 11.77 -1.55
N PHE A 100 -13.54 10.56 -1.23
CA PHE A 100 -12.53 9.87 -2.04
C PHE A 100 -13.06 9.55 -3.45
N LEU A 101 -14.28 9.01 -3.55
CA LEU A 101 -14.91 8.70 -4.84
C LEU A 101 -15.07 9.96 -5.71
N GLU A 102 -15.46 11.09 -5.11
CA GLU A 102 -15.53 12.37 -5.80
C GLU A 102 -14.16 12.84 -6.32
N LYS A 103 -13.10 12.67 -5.54
CA LYS A 103 -11.73 13.06 -5.93
C LYS A 103 -11.15 12.18 -7.04
N ILE A 104 -11.42 10.88 -7.02
CA ILE A 104 -10.92 9.92 -8.03
C ILE A 104 -11.64 10.05 -9.38
N LEU A 105 -12.87 10.56 -9.41
CA LEU A 105 -13.69 10.58 -10.62
C LEU A 105 -12.99 11.17 -11.86
N PRO A 106 -12.27 12.31 -11.80
CA PRO A 106 -11.57 12.85 -12.97
C PRO A 106 -10.50 11.91 -13.55
N LEU A 107 -9.82 11.12 -12.70
CA LEU A 107 -8.84 10.12 -13.14
C LEU A 107 -9.54 8.93 -13.84
N GLN A 108 -10.70 8.49 -13.33
CA GLN A 108 -11.50 7.49 -14.05
C GLN A 108 -12.02 8.03 -15.39
N GLU A 109 -12.44 9.29 -15.43
CA GLU A 109 -12.89 9.96 -16.65
C GLU A 109 -11.78 10.14 -17.69
N SER A 110 -10.49 10.17 -17.27
CA SER A 110 -9.35 10.12 -18.21
C SER A 110 -9.10 8.73 -18.80
N GLY A 111 -9.80 7.70 -18.33
CA GLY A 111 -9.71 6.33 -18.84
C GLY A 111 -8.91 5.36 -17.96
N THR A 112 -8.37 5.82 -16.84
CA THR A 112 -7.63 5.00 -15.89
C THR A 112 -8.59 4.03 -15.18
N GLN A 113 -8.25 2.73 -15.18
CA GLN A 113 -8.94 1.74 -14.37
C GLN A 113 -8.45 1.81 -12.93
N VAL A 114 -9.35 1.76 -11.96
CA VAL A 114 -8.99 1.86 -10.54
C VAL A 114 -9.38 0.55 -9.85
N PHE A 115 -8.49 -0.02 -9.05
CA PHE A 115 -8.73 -1.22 -8.26
C PHE A 115 -8.46 -0.92 -6.79
N VAL A 116 -9.39 -1.29 -5.92
CA VAL A 116 -9.29 -0.98 -4.49
C VAL A 116 -9.54 -2.21 -3.62
N ILE A 117 -8.81 -2.26 -2.51
CA ILE A 117 -9.09 -3.13 -1.36
C ILE A 117 -9.20 -2.27 -0.10
N PRO A 118 -9.91 -2.72 0.94
CA PRO A 118 -9.93 -2.00 2.21
C PRO A 118 -8.60 -2.14 2.96
N GLY A 119 -8.33 -1.19 3.85
CA GLY A 119 -7.39 -1.36 4.96
C GLY A 119 -8.10 -1.49 6.30
N ASN A 120 -7.32 -1.57 7.38
CA ASN A 120 -7.88 -1.82 8.71
C ASN A 120 -8.66 -0.61 9.26
N HIS A 121 -8.51 0.57 8.65
CA HIS A 121 -9.24 1.79 9.00
C HIS A 121 -10.53 2.01 8.23
N ASP A 122 -10.94 1.15 7.29
CA ASP A 122 -12.03 1.50 6.36
C ASP A 122 -13.42 0.98 6.76
N ILE A 123 -13.52 -0.21 7.35
CA ILE A 123 -14.80 -0.91 7.49
C ILE A 123 -15.14 -1.16 8.96
N ASN A 124 -16.42 -1.01 9.33
CA ASN A 124 -16.97 -1.29 10.66
C ASN A 124 -16.27 -0.56 11.83
N ILE A 125 -15.66 0.60 11.58
CA ILE A 125 -14.95 1.37 12.60
C ILE A 125 -15.91 1.96 13.62
N GLN A 126 -15.99 1.34 14.79
CA GLN A 126 -17.02 1.66 15.79
C GLN A 126 -16.92 3.07 16.39
N ASP A 127 -15.74 3.70 16.33
CA ASP A 127 -15.50 5.02 16.90
C ASP A 127 -15.03 6.05 15.86
N ALA A 128 -15.53 5.96 14.63
CA ALA A 128 -15.42 6.98 13.59
C ALA A 128 -15.79 8.39 14.11
N LYS A 129 -15.04 9.44 13.72
CA LYS A 129 -15.17 10.79 14.30
C LYS A 129 -15.25 11.91 13.26
N ALA A 130 -16.04 12.92 13.61
CA ALA A 130 -16.00 14.25 13.03
C ALA A 130 -15.31 15.21 14.00
N TYR A 131 -14.48 16.11 13.47
CA TYR A 131 -13.73 17.12 14.19
C TYR A 131 -14.32 18.50 13.89
N ARG A 132 -15.34 18.89 14.67
CA ARG A 132 -16.09 20.14 14.49
C ARG A 132 -16.19 20.89 15.80
N GLY A 133 -15.87 22.19 15.80
CA GLY A 133 -15.98 23.04 16.99
C GLY A 133 -14.96 22.67 18.08
N GLU A 134 -15.43 22.48 19.32
CA GLU A 134 -14.55 22.27 20.49
C GLU A 134 -14.15 20.80 20.71
N PHE A 135 -15.00 19.84 20.37
CA PHE A 135 -14.78 18.42 20.64
C PHE A 135 -15.06 17.54 19.42
N ALA A 136 -14.36 16.41 19.32
CA ALA A 136 -14.70 15.38 18.34
C ALA A 136 -16.05 14.75 18.67
N THR A 137 -16.86 14.50 17.65
CA THR A 137 -18.18 13.86 17.75
C THR A 137 -18.23 12.59 16.90
N PRO A 138 -19.10 11.62 17.20
CA PRO A 138 -19.26 10.44 16.35
C PRO A 138 -19.59 10.80 14.89
N ALA A 139 -19.09 10.01 13.95
CA ALA A 139 -19.44 10.03 12.54
C ALA A 139 -19.98 8.66 12.12
N ASP A 140 -20.76 8.63 11.03
CA ASP A 140 -21.27 7.38 10.47
C ASP A 140 -20.13 6.63 9.77
N ASN A 141 -20.16 5.30 9.86
CA ASN A 141 -19.25 4.39 9.16
C ASN A 141 -19.97 3.57 8.09
N ILE A 142 -19.24 2.63 7.47
CA ILE A 142 -19.80 1.70 6.49
C ILE A 142 -19.53 0.23 6.88
N SER A 143 -20.43 -0.63 6.44
CA SER A 143 -20.28 -2.09 6.47
C SER A 143 -19.48 -2.60 5.28
N LYS A 144 -19.08 -3.89 5.32
CA LYS A 144 -18.38 -4.53 4.20
C LYS A 144 -19.21 -4.60 2.92
N GLU A 145 -20.53 -4.79 3.04
CA GLU A 145 -21.43 -4.81 1.88
C GLU A 145 -21.53 -3.41 1.26
N GLU A 146 -21.55 -2.37 2.09
CA GLU A 146 -21.55 -0.98 1.62
C GLU A 146 -20.22 -0.59 0.99
N PHE A 147 -19.08 -1.09 1.50
CA PHE A 147 -17.78 -0.91 0.84
C PHE A 147 -17.82 -1.49 -0.58
N ALA A 148 -18.24 -2.75 -0.73
CA ALA A 148 -18.34 -3.38 -2.05
C ALA A 148 -19.29 -2.64 -3.01
N GLU A 149 -20.40 -2.07 -2.50
CA GLU A 149 -21.33 -1.28 -3.33
C GLU A 149 -20.77 0.10 -3.70
N LEU A 150 -20.14 0.81 -2.75
CA LEU A 150 -19.53 2.12 -2.99
C LEU A 150 -18.40 2.04 -4.02
N TYR A 151 -17.58 1.00 -3.92
CA TYR A 151 -16.42 0.77 -4.77
C TYR A 151 -16.67 -0.17 -5.94
N LYS A 152 -17.94 -0.41 -6.29
CA LYS A 152 -18.30 -1.47 -7.24
C LYS A 152 -17.59 -1.40 -8.60
N SER A 153 -17.45 -0.19 -9.15
CA SER A 153 -16.74 0.04 -10.42
C SER A 153 -15.21 0.06 -10.29
N MET A 154 -14.69 -0.17 -9.09
CA MET A 154 -13.26 -0.20 -8.80
C MET A 154 -12.76 -1.62 -8.48
N GLY A 155 -13.19 -2.57 -9.30
CA GLY A 155 -12.79 -3.98 -9.26
C GLY A 155 -13.92 -4.97 -8.95
N TYR A 156 -14.90 -4.61 -8.11
CA TYR A 156 -15.86 -5.58 -7.58
C TYR A 156 -16.96 -6.04 -8.56
N ASP A 157 -17.50 -5.15 -9.41
CA ASP A 157 -18.59 -5.48 -10.36
C ASP A 157 -18.09 -6.30 -11.54
N ASP A 158 -16.90 -5.97 -12.05
CA ASP A 158 -16.31 -6.56 -13.25
C ASP A 158 -15.27 -7.65 -12.92
N ALA A 159 -15.19 -8.08 -11.65
CA ALA A 159 -14.33 -9.16 -11.23
C ALA A 159 -14.65 -10.48 -11.95
N LEU A 160 -13.62 -11.21 -12.37
CA LEU A 160 -13.73 -12.56 -12.91
C LEU A 160 -14.24 -13.52 -11.83
N MET A 161 -13.76 -13.37 -10.60
CA MET A 161 -14.19 -14.15 -9.43
C MET A 161 -14.16 -13.28 -8.17
N ARG A 162 -15.03 -13.61 -7.20
CA ARG A 162 -15.03 -13.01 -5.86
C ARG A 162 -14.93 -14.11 -4.81
N ASP A 163 -14.18 -13.86 -3.75
CA ASP A 163 -14.14 -14.72 -2.59
C ASP A 163 -15.44 -14.55 -1.77
N ASP A 164 -16.00 -15.64 -1.27
CA ASP A 164 -17.19 -15.62 -0.42
C ASP A 164 -16.84 -15.30 1.05
N ALA A 165 -15.58 -15.48 1.45
CA ALA A 165 -15.13 -15.33 2.84
C ALA A 165 -14.58 -13.93 3.18
N SER A 166 -14.28 -13.09 2.18
CA SER A 166 -13.65 -11.78 2.34
C SER A 166 -14.07 -10.83 1.21
N LEU A 167 -13.54 -9.60 1.17
CA LEU A 167 -13.67 -8.69 0.04
C LEU A 167 -12.61 -8.93 -1.06
N SER A 168 -11.99 -10.10 -1.09
CA SER A 168 -11.01 -10.45 -2.13
C SER A 168 -11.69 -10.70 -3.48
N TYR A 169 -10.99 -10.38 -4.57
CA TYR A 169 -11.47 -10.61 -5.92
C TYR A 169 -10.31 -10.83 -6.91
N LEU A 170 -10.63 -11.50 -8.02
CA LEU A 170 -9.74 -11.71 -9.15
C LEU A 170 -10.23 -10.87 -10.32
N TYR A 171 -9.34 -10.12 -10.94
CA TYR A 171 -9.64 -9.32 -12.12
C TYR A 171 -8.72 -9.70 -13.28
N GLU A 172 -9.27 -9.81 -14.49
CA GLU A 172 -8.49 -10.05 -15.71
C GLU A 172 -8.05 -8.70 -16.28
N ILE A 173 -6.78 -8.33 -16.10
CA ILE A 173 -6.22 -7.10 -16.69
C ILE A 173 -6.17 -7.26 -18.21
N ASP A 174 -5.58 -8.36 -18.67
CA ASP A 174 -5.55 -8.79 -20.06
C ASP A 174 -5.43 -10.33 -20.16
N GLU A 175 -5.28 -10.85 -21.38
CA GLU A 175 -5.22 -12.29 -21.65
C GLU A 175 -3.96 -13.00 -21.07
N TYR A 176 -2.98 -12.23 -20.59
CA TYR A 176 -1.71 -12.72 -20.05
C TYR A 176 -1.49 -12.36 -18.58
N THR A 177 -2.28 -11.42 -18.03
CA THR A 177 -2.09 -10.87 -16.69
C THR A 177 -3.40 -10.77 -15.92
N TRP A 178 -3.40 -11.32 -14.72
CA TRP A 178 -4.47 -11.16 -13.73
C TRP A 178 -4.02 -10.33 -12.53
N LEU A 179 -4.96 -9.67 -11.88
CA LEU A 179 -4.80 -9.02 -10.58
C LEU A 179 -5.56 -9.80 -9.51
N LEU A 180 -4.83 -10.28 -8.51
CA LEU A 180 -5.38 -10.91 -7.32
C LEU A 180 -5.42 -9.88 -6.18
N ALA A 181 -6.62 -9.35 -5.90
CA ALA A 181 -6.86 -8.37 -4.86
C ALA A 181 -7.27 -9.09 -3.56
N ILE A 182 -6.47 -8.94 -2.50
CA ILE A 182 -6.57 -9.77 -1.30
C ILE A 182 -6.97 -8.90 -0.09
N ASP A 183 -8.16 -9.16 0.45
CA ASP A 183 -8.63 -8.56 1.69
C ASP A 183 -8.05 -9.32 2.90
N THR A 184 -7.14 -8.64 3.59
CA THR A 184 -6.42 -9.17 4.77
C THR A 184 -7.01 -8.66 6.10
N ASN A 185 -8.10 -7.88 6.06
CA ASN A 185 -8.60 -7.16 7.21
C ASN A 185 -9.53 -8.00 8.09
N ARG A 186 -9.66 -7.57 9.35
CA ARG A 186 -10.41 -8.29 10.39
C ARG A 186 -11.64 -7.52 10.88
N TYR A 187 -12.26 -6.73 10.00
CA TYR A 187 -13.43 -5.88 10.33
C TYR A 187 -14.66 -6.65 10.85
N ASP A 188 -14.74 -7.97 10.63
CA ASP A 188 -15.78 -8.83 11.20
C ASP A 188 -15.54 -9.15 12.71
N GLU A 189 -14.34 -8.87 13.22
CA GLU A 189 -13.88 -9.21 14.58
C GLU A 189 -13.78 -7.99 15.51
N TYR A 190 -14.21 -6.81 15.04
CA TYR A 190 -14.13 -5.59 15.83
C TYR A 190 -15.16 -5.63 16.98
N GLU A 191 -14.67 -5.79 18.20
CA GLU A 191 -15.49 -5.67 19.41
C GLU A 191 -15.52 -4.23 19.97
N LYS A 192 -14.36 -3.57 19.99
CA LYS A 192 -14.16 -2.17 20.40
C LYS A 192 -13.02 -1.57 19.59
N GLY A 193 -13.24 -0.42 18.96
CA GLY A 193 -12.27 0.18 18.05
C GLY A 193 -12.06 -0.69 16.81
N TYR A 194 -10.81 -0.93 16.43
CA TYR A 194 -10.40 -1.73 15.28
C TYR A 194 -9.21 -2.63 15.64
N LEU A 195 -8.96 -3.65 14.83
CA LEU A 195 -7.77 -4.50 14.92
C LEU A 195 -6.78 -4.08 13.85
N SER A 196 -5.52 -3.84 14.24
CA SER A 196 -4.47 -3.42 13.32
C SER A 196 -3.83 -4.58 12.57
N GLY A 197 -3.90 -5.80 13.10
CA GLY A 197 -3.23 -6.98 12.53
C GLY A 197 -4.04 -7.63 11.41
N GLY A 198 -3.34 -8.09 10.37
CA GLY A 198 -3.95 -8.73 9.20
C GLY A 198 -3.98 -10.25 9.30
N ARG A 199 -4.85 -10.89 8.52
CA ARG A 199 -4.84 -12.34 8.33
C ARG A 199 -5.46 -12.74 6.99
N ILE A 200 -5.08 -13.91 6.50
CA ILE A 200 -5.76 -14.56 5.39
C ILE A 200 -6.60 -15.70 5.95
N LYS A 201 -7.92 -15.69 5.71
CA LYS A 201 -8.81 -16.79 6.13
C LYS A 201 -8.45 -18.04 5.33
N GLN A 202 -8.58 -19.23 5.93
CA GLN A 202 -8.25 -20.48 5.24
C GLN A 202 -9.05 -20.65 3.94
N GLN A 203 -10.33 -20.27 3.93
CA GLN A 203 -11.17 -20.32 2.72
C GLN A 203 -10.63 -19.41 1.61
N THR A 204 -10.18 -18.21 1.98
CA THR A 204 -9.56 -17.26 1.05
C THR A 204 -8.23 -17.80 0.54
N MET A 205 -7.41 -18.41 1.40
CA MET A 205 -6.16 -19.07 0.99
C MET A 205 -6.42 -20.19 -0.01
N ASP A 206 -7.36 -21.09 0.27
CA ASP A 206 -7.72 -22.19 -0.64
C ASP A 206 -8.21 -21.64 -2.00
N TRP A 207 -9.04 -20.59 -1.99
CA TRP A 207 -9.52 -19.90 -3.18
C TRP A 207 -8.39 -19.27 -4.01
N MET A 208 -7.42 -18.61 -3.38
CA MET A 208 -6.24 -18.05 -4.07
C MET A 208 -5.38 -19.15 -4.68
N LEU A 209 -5.18 -20.27 -3.97
CA LEU A 209 -4.38 -21.38 -4.49
C LEU A 209 -5.04 -22.01 -5.73
N ASP A 210 -6.36 -22.14 -5.76
CA ASP A 210 -7.07 -22.61 -6.95
C ASP A 210 -6.86 -21.65 -8.15
N ILE A 211 -6.88 -20.33 -7.91
CA ILE A 211 -6.63 -19.31 -8.93
C ILE A 211 -5.20 -19.38 -9.46
N LEU A 212 -4.21 -19.44 -8.56
CA LEU A 212 -2.80 -19.47 -8.94
C LEU A 212 -2.46 -20.74 -9.75
N ASN A 213 -3.03 -21.89 -9.37
CA ASN A 213 -2.91 -23.13 -10.15
C ASN A 213 -3.56 -23.02 -11.54
N ASP A 214 -4.73 -22.38 -11.66
CA ASP A 214 -5.39 -22.18 -12.94
C ASP A 214 -4.60 -21.22 -13.84
N ALA A 215 -4.05 -20.14 -13.26
CA ALA A 215 -3.18 -19.18 -13.93
C ALA A 215 -1.91 -19.84 -14.47
N ASP A 216 -1.21 -20.62 -13.64
CA ASP A 216 -0.01 -21.39 -14.03
C ASP A 216 -0.32 -22.34 -15.21
N SER A 217 -1.45 -23.05 -15.14
CA SER A 217 -1.85 -23.97 -16.23
C SER A 217 -2.12 -23.28 -17.57
N LYS A 218 -2.35 -21.96 -17.54
CA LYS A 218 -2.62 -21.11 -18.71
C LYS A 218 -1.43 -20.23 -19.09
N GLY A 219 -0.36 -20.24 -18.31
CA GLY A 219 0.77 -19.31 -18.47
C GLY A 219 0.37 -17.85 -18.23
N ILE A 220 -0.59 -17.60 -17.35
CA ILE A 220 -1.04 -16.26 -16.96
C ILE A 220 -0.25 -15.80 -15.75
N ARG A 221 0.29 -14.58 -15.82
CA ARG A 221 0.94 -13.92 -14.69
C ARG A 221 -0.09 -13.39 -13.71
N VAL A 222 0.16 -13.53 -12.41
CA VAL A 222 -0.70 -12.97 -11.37
C VAL A 222 0.06 -11.90 -10.59
N LEU A 223 -0.47 -10.68 -10.58
CA LEU A 223 -0.03 -9.61 -9.69
C LEU A 223 -0.88 -9.63 -8.42
N GLY A 224 -0.27 -9.60 -7.25
CA GLY A 224 -0.97 -9.48 -5.98
C GLY A 224 -1.11 -8.04 -5.53
N MET A 225 -2.21 -7.71 -4.84
CA MET A 225 -2.26 -6.54 -3.97
C MET A 225 -2.95 -6.89 -2.65
N MET A 226 -2.42 -6.40 -1.54
CA MET A 226 -3.01 -6.56 -0.21
C MET A 226 -2.62 -5.41 0.70
N HIS A 227 -3.32 -5.21 1.82
CA HIS A 227 -3.03 -4.06 2.69
C HIS A 227 -1.79 -4.29 3.59
N HIS A 228 -1.77 -5.40 4.33
CA HIS A 228 -0.70 -5.74 5.28
C HIS A 228 0.53 -6.32 4.55
N GLY A 229 1.69 -6.34 5.18
CA GLY A 229 2.89 -6.98 4.63
C GLY A 229 2.80 -8.52 4.60
N LEU A 230 3.37 -9.11 3.56
CA LEU A 230 3.59 -10.55 3.37
C LEU A 230 4.95 -10.99 3.90
N LEU A 231 5.95 -10.10 3.81
CA LEU A 231 7.33 -10.32 4.20
C LEU A 231 7.77 -9.26 5.21
N GLU A 232 8.85 -9.53 5.94
CA GLU A 232 9.50 -8.48 6.75
C GLU A 232 10.23 -7.50 5.84
N HIS A 233 9.97 -6.21 6.04
CA HIS A 233 10.63 -5.05 5.42
C HIS A 233 11.75 -4.49 6.30
N LEU A 234 11.87 -4.96 7.55
CA LEU A 234 13.05 -4.70 8.37
C LEU A 234 13.39 -5.89 9.26
N PRO A 235 14.67 -6.01 9.69
CA PRO A 235 15.07 -7.04 10.64
C PRO A 235 14.20 -7.06 11.90
N TYR A 236 13.63 -8.23 12.21
CA TYR A 236 12.81 -8.49 13.39
C TYR A 236 11.45 -7.74 13.43
N GLN A 237 10.94 -7.27 12.28
CA GLN A 237 9.62 -6.62 12.21
C GLN A 237 8.53 -7.45 12.86
N SER A 238 8.45 -8.75 12.59
CA SER A 238 7.43 -9.64 13.17
C SER A 238 7.50 -9.76 14.69
N THR A 239 8.63 -9.41 15.31
CA THR A 239 8.79 -9.39 16.76
C THR A 239 8.42 -8.03 17.35
N LEU A 240 8.76 -6.93 16.68
CA LEU A 240 8.61 -5.57 17.19
C LEU A 240 7.28 -4.90 16.79
N PHE A 241 6.77 -5.32 15.63
CA PHE A 241 5.68 -4.75 14.85
C PHE A 241 4.82 -5.86 14.19
N PRO A 242 4.40 -6.91 14.94
CA PRO A 242 3.70 -8.06 14.36
C PRO A 242 2.41 -7.71 13.61
N ASP A 243 1.70 -6.68 14.07
CA ASP A 243 0.41 -6.26 13.48
C ASP A 243 0.55 -5.66 12.07
N TYR A 244 1.77 -5.41 11.59
CA TYR A 244 2.00 -4.92 10.23
C TYR A 244 2.13 -6.02 9.18
N LEU A 245 2.20 -7.27 9.63
CA LEU A 245 2.26 -8.45 8.78
C LEU A 245 0.95 -9.23 8.89
N ILE A 246 0.66 -10.07 7.90
CA ILE A 246 -0.39 -11.07 8.05
C ILE A 246 -0.02 -12.13 9.09
N GLU A 247 -1.02 -12.70 9.77
CA GLU A 247 -0.82 -13.89 10.61
C GLU A 247 -0.14 -15.03 9.82
N GLU A 248 0.78 -15.74 10.48
CA GLU A 248 1.57 -16.83 9.88
C GLU A 248 2.33 -16.42 8.59
N TRP A 249 2.79 -15.17 8.50
CA TRP A 249 3.44 -14.61 7.30
C TRP A 249 4.50 -15.52 6.68
N GLN A 250 5.41 -16.13 7.45
CA GLN A 250 6.46 -17.01 6.87
C GLN A 250 5.88 -18.20 6.11
N LYS A 251 4.84 -18.81 6.68
CA LYS A 251 4.18 -19.98 6.08
C LYS A 251 3.38 -19.53 4.86
N ASN A 252 2.65 -18.42 4.97
CA ASN A 252 1.76 -17.94 3.92
C ASN A 252 2.55 -17.39 2.73
N SER A 253 3.69 -16.71 2.97
CA SER A 253 4.58 -16.24 1.90
C SER A 253 5.18 -17.42 1.13
N GLU A 254 5.67 -18.45 1.82
CA GLU A 254 6.22 -19.65 1.17
C GLU A 254 5.16 -20.41 0.35
N ILE A 255 3.94 -20.56 0.89
CA ILE A 255 2.82 -21.18 0.17
C ILE A 255 2.45 -20.41 -1.10
N LEU A 256 2.33 -19.09 -1.02
CA LEU A 256 1.92 -18.26 -2.16
C LEU A 256 3.01 -18.18 -3.23
N ALA A 257 4.26 -18.03 -2.82
CA ALA A 257 5.41 -18.07 -3.74
C ALA A 257 5.50 -19.41 -4.47
N ASP A 258 5.35 -20.53 -3.75
CA ASP A 258 5.39 -21.86 -4.37
C ASP A 258 4.17 -22.18 -5.24
N ALA A 259 3.07 -21.46 -5.06
CA ALA A 259 1.90 -21.52 -5.94
C ALA A 259 2.03 -20.63 -7.19
N GLY A 260 3.09 -19.80 -7.30
CA GLY A 260 3.36 -18.98 -8.48
C GLY A 260 3.02 -17.49 -8.32
N LEU A 261 2.75 -17.00 -7.11
CA LEU A 261 2.66 -15.56 -6.86
C LEU A 261 4.06 -14.97 -6.76
N GLU A 262 4.46 -14.17 -7.74
CA GLU A 262 5.81 -13.60 -7.81
C GLU A 262 5.91 -12.20 -7.18
N ILE A 263 4.80 -11.48 -7.06
CA ILE A 263 4.80 -10.10 -6.56
C ILE A 263 3.49 -9.76 -5.85
N VAL A 264 3.61 -9.00 -4.76
CA VAL A 264 2.49 -8.39 -4.05
C VAL A 264 2.77 -6.92 -3.74
N PHE A 265 1.80 -6.05 -3.99
CA PHE A 265 1.84 -4.62 -3.63
C PHE A 265 1.14 -4.40 -2.29
N THR A 266 1.83 -3.77 -1.35
CA THR A 266 1.39 -3.59 0.05
C THR A 266 1.48 -2.14 0.53
N GLY A 267 0.96 -1.89 1.74
CA GLY A 267 1.02 -0.60 2.45
C GLY A 267 1.08 -0.85 3.96
N HIS A 268 0.22 -0.16 4.73
CA HIS A 268 -0.02 -0.33 6.18
C HIS A 268 1.12 0.09 7.09
N PHE A 269 2.36 -0.33 6.82
CA PHE A 269 3.52 0.04 7.63
C PHE A 269 4.08 1.44 7.29
N HIS A 270 3.53 2.07 6.25
CA HIS A 270 3.78 3.44 5.78
C HIS A 270 5.22 3.71 5.37
N SER A 271 6.01 2.67 5.09
CA SER A 271 7.39 2.76 4.66
C SER A 271 7.48 2.56 3.14
N ASN A 272 8.54 3.09 2.53
CA ASN A 272 8.81 2.87 1.12
C ASN A 272 9.94 1.84 1.03
N ASP A 273 9.57 0.57 0.86
CA ASP A 273 10.52 -0.55 0.93
C ASP A 273 10.12 -1.67 -0.05
N ILE A 274 11.09 -2.40 -0.58
CA ILE A 274 10.89 -3.63 -1.34
C ILE A 274 11.76 -4.72 -0.73
N THR A 275 11.13 -5.82 -0.33
CA THR A 275 11.83 -7.01 0.14
C THR A 275 11.51 -8.19 -0.77
N MET A 276 12.37 -9.21 -0.74
CA MET A 276 12.13 -10.46 -1.46
C MET A 276 12.51 -11.68 -0.66
N GLN A 277 11.81 -12.78 -0.93
CA GLN A 277 12.14 -14.10 -0.41
C GLN A 277 12.18 -15.12 -1.54
N THR A 278 13.22 -15.95 -1.57
CA THR A 278 13.24 -17.16 -2.40
C THR A 278 12.97 -18.38 -1.52
N THR A 279 11.97 -19.18 -1.88
CA THR A 279 11.58 -20.40 -1.16
C THR A 279 12.61 -21.52 -1.32
N HIS A 280 12.46 -22.59 -0.54
CA HIS A 280 13.27 -23.80 -0.70
C HIS A 280 13.09 -24.47 -2.07
N SER A 281 11.94 -24.26 -2.71
CA SER A 281 11.61 -24.75 -4.06
C SER A 281 12.24 -23.89 -5.17
N GLY A 282 12.81 -22.74 -4.82
CA GLY A 282 13.48 -21.83 -5.76
C GLY A 282 12.56 -20.74 -6.34
N ASN A 283 11.31 -20.65 -5.87
CA ASN A 283 10.37 -19.61 -6.30
C ASN A 283 10.62 -18.33 -5.52
N THR A 284 10.56 -17.18 -6.20
CA THR A 284 10.80 -15.88 -5.57
C THR A 284 9.52 -15.09 -5.52
N ILE A 285 9.26 -14.46 -4.38
CA ILE A 285 8.18 -13.49 -4.21
C ILE A 285 8.75 -12.16 -3.73
N TYR A 286 8.29 -11.08 -4.35
CA TYR A 286 8.57 -9.70 -3.97
C TYR A 286 7.38 -9.13 -3.19
N ASP A 287 7.68 -8.45 -2.09
CA ASP A 287 6.71 -7.62 -1.37
C ASP A 287 7.12 -6.16 -1.55
N VAL A 288 6.24 -5.38 -2.17
CA VAL A 288 6.48 -4.00 -2.59
C VAL A 288 5.62 -3.07 -1.75
N GLU A 289 6.17 -2.59 -0.64
CA GLU A 289 5.49 -1.67 0.27
C GLU A 289 5.58 -0.24 -0.26
N THR A 290 4.43 0.43 -0.41
CA THR A 290 4.40 1.85 -0.80
C THR A 290 4.21 2.73 0.43
N ALA A 291 4.97 3.82 0.54
CA ALA A 291 4.78 4.73 1.67
C ALA A 291 3.42 5.43 1.62
N SER A 292 2.92 5.76 2.80
CA SER A 292 1.64 6.44 2.99
C SER A 292 1.63 7.84 2.35
N LEU A 293 0.49 8.21 1.76
CA LEU A 293 0.20 9.59 1.36
C LEU A 293 -0.25 10.49 2.54
N ALA A 294 -0.36 9.95 3.75
CA ALA A 294 -0.72 10.66 4.96
C ALA A 294 0.46 10.95 5.90
N GLN A 295 1.68 10.54 5.54
CA GLN A 295 2.89 10.69 6.35
C GLN A 295 4.12 10.92 5.46
N TYR A 296 5.16 11.55 6.01
CA TYR A 296 6.47 11.53 5.37
C TYR A 296 6.89 10.07 5.06
N PRO A 297 7.35 9.75 3.84
CA PRO A 297 7.80 10.68 2.79
C PRO A 297 6.79 11.06 1.69
N PHE A 298 5.50 10.72 1.81
CA PHE A 298 4.46 10.97 0.79
C PHE A 298 4.81 10.38 -0.57
N ALA A 299 4.93 9.06 -0.64
CA ALA A 299 5.34 8.38 -1.85
C ALA A 299 4.18 7.70 -2.60
N TYR A 300 4.34 7.57 -3.91
CA TYR A 300 3.54 6.69 -4.75
C TYR A 300 4.48 6.02 -5.75
N ARG A 301 4.09 4.87 -6.30
CA ARG A 301 4.93 4.14 -7.26
C ARG A 301 4.30 4.21 -8.65
N ILE A 302 5.12 4.41 -9.68
CA ILE A 302 4.78 4.22 -11.08
C ILE A 302 5.53 3.00 -11.57
N MET A 303 4.81 2.12 -12.24
CA MET A 303 5.33 0.85 -12.72
C MET A 303 5.03 0.68 -14.20
N LYS A 304 5.95 0.04 -14.90
CA LYS A 304 5.78 -0.32 -16.32
C LYS A 304 5.88 -1.82 -16.43
N LEU A 305 4.75 -2.45 -16.68
CA LEU A 305 4.63 -3.89 -16.88
C LEU A 305 4.76 -4.18 -18.38
N SER A 306 5.77 -4.96 -18.74
CA SER A 306 5.92 -5.54 -20.06
C SER A 306 5.73 -7.07 -19.99
N ASP A 307 5.84 -7.73 -21.14
CA ASP A 307 5.80 -9.20 -21.18
C ASP A 307 7.00 -9.81 -20.43
N THR A 308 8.16 -9.14 -20.44
CA THR A 308 9.45 -9.63 -19.88
C THR A 308 9.76 -9.11 -18.49
N ASP A 309 9.30 -7.92 -18.13
CA ASP A 309 9.77 -7.23 -16.93
C ASP A 309 8.70 -6.33 -16.30
N LEU A 310 8.97 -5.98 -15.04
CA LEU A 310 8.28 -4.92 -14.33
C LEU A 310 9.32 -3.90 -13.85
N THR A 311 9.28 -2.71 -14.40
CA THR A 311 10.03 -1.57 -13.84
C THR A 311 9.19 -0.91 -12.76
N ILE A 312 9.78 -0.61 -11.60
CA ILE A 312 9.15 0.08 -10.47
C ILE A 312 9.96 1.34 -10.17
N GLU A 313 9.28 2.48 -10.13
CA GLU A 313 9.86 3.78 -9.81
C GLU A 313 9.04 4.50 -8.74
N THR A 314 9.68 4.84 -7.62
CA THR A 314 9.07 5.63 -6.55
C THR A 314 9.11 7.13 -6.87
N ARG A 315 7.98 7.79 -6.65
CA ARG A 315 7.80 9.24 -6.70
C ARG A 315 7.49 9.76 -5.31
N PHE A 316 8.03 10.92 -4.98
CA PHE A 316 7.80 11.58 -3.69
C PHE A 316 7.15 12.94 -3.89
N VAL A 317 6.16 13.26 -3.07
CA VAL A 317 5.58 14.60 -2.99
C VAL A 317 6.36 15.42 -1.97
N THR A 318 7.25 16.28 -2.47
CA THR A 318 8.12 17.11 -1.61
C THR A 318 7.51 18.45 -1.22
N ASP A 319 6.51 18.91 -1.99
CA ASP A 319 5.87 20.20 -1.83
C ASP A 319 4.46 20.20 -2.41
N VAL A 320 3.64 21.09 -1.86
CA VAL A 320 2.27 21.39 -2.32
C VAL A 320 2.03 22.91 -2.29
N PRO A 321 1.03 23.44 -3.01
CA PRO A 321 0.80 24.89 -3.10
C PRO A 321 0.69 25.61 -1.75
N GLY A 322 0.06 24.98 -0.76
CA GLY A 322 -0.11 25.49 0.60
C GLY A 322 1.11 25.28 1.50
N ASN A 323 2.05 24.40 1.13
CA ASN A 323 3.20 24.03 1.94
C ASN A 323 4.43 23.68 1.05
N PRO A 324 5.25 24.68 0.65
CA PRO A 324 6.40 24.47 -0.24
C PRO A 324 7.61 23.77 0.43
N ASP A 325 7.56 23.54 1.74
CA ASP A 325 8.57 22.81 2.51
C ASP A 325 7.94 21.56 3.16
N LEU A 326 6.94 20.96 2.49
CA LEU A 326 6.16 19.82 3.01
C LEU A 326 7.09 18.71 3.51
N ASP A 327 8.07 18.30 2.70
CA ASP A 327 9.07 17.28 3.02
C ASP A 327 9.77 17.54 4.36
N LYS A 328 10.34 18.74 4.54
CA LYS A 328 11.12 19.12 5.73
C LYS A 328 10.22 19.28 6.94
N VAL A 329 8.99 19.75 6.75
CA VAL A 329 8.02 19.93 7.84
C VAL A 329 7.60 18.56 8.37
N TYR A 330 7.19 17.65 7.50
CA TYR A 330 6.69 16.34 7.90
C TYR A 330 7.79 15.39 8.34
N ARG A 331 8.99 15.47 7.75
CA ARG A 331 10.16 14.76 8.28
C ARG A 331 10.43 15.14 9.74
N ARG A 332 10.44 16.43 10.07
CA ARG A 332 10.62 16.90 11.46
C ARG A 332 9.48 16.46 12.38
N ARG A 333 8.24 16.40 11.88
CA ARG A 333 7.10 15.87 12.64
C ARG A 333 7.28 14.39 12.94
N LEU A 334 7.63 13.58 11.94
CA LEU A 334 7.91 12.16 12.09
C LEU A 334 9.04 11.93 13.11
N GLU A 335 10.18 12.60 12.94
CA GLU A 335 11.32 12.52 13.86
C GLU A 335 10.91 12.83 15.31
N THR A 336 10.02 13.83 15.52
CA THR A 336 9.50 14.20 16.84
C THR A 336 8.57 13.13 17.42
N ILE A 337 7.65 12.60 16.61
CA ILE A 337 6.72 11.55 17.04
C ILE A 337 7.49 10.27 17.38
N THR A 338 8.37 9.82 16.49
CA THR A 338 9.22 8.65 16.69
C THR A 338 10.09 8.80 17.94
N ARG A 339 10.68 9.99 18.17
CA ARG A 339 11.44 10.29 19.40
C ARG A 339 10.61 10.09 20.66
N ASN A 340 9.38 10.59 20.67
CA ASN A 340 8.48 10.49 21.81
C ASN A 340 8.07 9.02 22.07
N VAL A 341 7.72 8.29 21.02
CA VAL A 341 7.35 6.87 21.11
C VAL A 341 8.53 6.03 21.58
N ALA A 342 9.71 6.20 20.96
CA ALA A 342 10.94 5.50 21.33
C ALA A 342 11.31 5.75 22.79
N SER A 343 11.33 7.01 23.23
CA SER A 343 11.63 7.38 24.62
C SER A 343 10.64 6.76 25.60
N SER A 344 9.34 6.80 25.28
CA SER A 344 8.30 6.20 26.12
C SER A 344 8.45 4.67 26.21
N ARG A 345 8.71 4.00 25.08
CA ARG A 345 8.95 2.54 25.06
C ARG A 345 10.18 2.18 25.89
N LEU A 346 11.32 2.84 25.68
CA LEU A 346 12.57 2.59 26.42
C LEU A 346 12.38 2.73 27.94
N GLN A 347 11.64 3.76 28.40
CA GLN A 347 11.33 3.95 29.81
C GLN A 347 10.45 2.83 30.40
N ASN A 348 9.57 2.26 29.58
CA ASN A 348 8.63 1.21 29.99
C ASN A 348 9.19 -0.22 29.86
N MET A 349 10.38 -0.40 29.26
CA MET A 349 11.02 -1.72 29.12
C MET A 349 11.52 -2.33 30.44
N GLY A 350 11.47 -1.58 31.56
CA GLY A 350 11.92 -2.06 32.86
C GLY A 350 13.43 -2.31 32.97
N MET A 351 14.21 -1.89 31.97
CA MET A 351 15.67 -1.90 31.97
C MET A 351 16.20 -0.53 32.45
N PRO A 352 17.18 -0.51 33.38
CA PRO A 352 17.74 0.75 33.87
C PRO A 352 18.75 1.31 32.88
N PHE A 353 18.28 2.03 31.86
CA PHE A 353 19.12 2.86 31.00
C PHE A 353 19.47 4.17 31.72
N SER A 354 20.70 4.65 31.58
CA SER A 354 21.03 6.02 31.98
C SER A 354 20.33 7.03 31.07
N GLU A 355 20.20 8.30 31.51
CA GLU A 355 19.64 9.37 30.65
C GLU A 355 20.41 9.49 29.33
N VAL A 356 21.75 9.45 29.40
CA VAL A 356 22.63 9.50 28.22
C VAL A 356 22.39 8.31 27.28
N MET A 357 22.25 7.09 27.81
CA MET A 357 21.98 5.92 26.98
C MET A 357 20.59 5.98 26.34
N THR A 358 19.60 6.47 27.08
CA THR A 358 18.23 6.66 26.57
C THR A 358 18.22 7.64 25.41
N GLU A 359 18.93 8.77 25.54
CA GLU A 359 19.05 9.77 24.47
C GLU A 359 19.72 9.20 23.22
N VAL A 360 20.85 8.48 23.38
CA VAL A 360 21.56 7.82 22.28
C VAL A 360 20.69 6.79 21.56
N LEU A 361 19.98 5.94 22.30
CA LEU A 361 19.10 4.92 21.72
C LEU A 361 17.89 5.53 21.01
N THR A 362 17.31 6.57 21.60
CA THR A 362 16.22 7.32 20.96
C THR A 362 16.68 7.97 19.66
N ASP A 363 17.85 8.62 19.64
CA ASP A 363 18.43 9.19 18.41
C ASP A 363 18.68 8.13 17.34
N LEU A 364 19.20 6.96 17.75
CA LEU A 364 19.40 5.83 16.87
C LEU A 364 18.07 5.37 16.24
N ILE A 365 17.02 5.16 17.05
CA ILE A 365 15.70 4.74 16.56
C ILE A 365 15.12 5.77 15.59
N VAL A 366 15.24 7.07 15.88
CA VAL A 366 14.76 8.13 14.99
C VAL A 366 15.48 8.11 13.64
N LYS A 367 16.82 7.96 13.65
CA LYS A 367 17.61 7.85 12.42
C LYS A 367 17.23 6.61 11.60
N LEU A 368 17.13 5.44 12.26
CA LEU A 368 16.71 4.18 11.63
C LEU A 368 15.35 4.34 10.97
N ASN A 369 14.35 4.78 11.73
CA ASN A 369 13.00 4.94 11.20
C ASN A 369 12.94 5.95 10.04
N THR A 370 13.64 7.09 10.14
CA THR A 370 13.62 8.10 9.07
C THR A 370 14.28 7.60 7.79
N ALA A 371 15.35 6.80 7.90
CA ALA A 371 15.98 6.15 6.76
C ALA A 371 15.00 5.13 6.14
N HIS A 372 14.45 4.24 6.96
CA HIS A 372 13.57 3.18 6.51
C HIS A 372 12.32 3.65 5.79
N VAL A 373 11.60 4.62 6.35
CA VAL A 373 10.39 5.13 5.69
C VAL A 373 10.67 5.77 4.33
N SER A 374 11.91 6.17 4.04
CA SER A 374 12.31 6.80 2.78
C SER A 374 12.83 5.82 1.73
N GLY A 375 13.16 4.58 2.13
CA GLY A 375 13.84 3.58 1.31
C GLY A 375 15.31 3.91 0.94
N ASP A 376 15.93 2.94 0.27
CA ASP A 376 17.34 2.81 -0.10
C ASP A 376 18.27 3.10 1.10
N GLU A 377 18.08 2.40 2.21
CA GLU A 377 18.77 2.73 3.45
C GLU A 377 20.27 2.46 3.36
N LYS A 378 21.02 3.55 3.47
CA LYS A 378 22.46 3.46 3.35
C LYS A 378 23.08 2.98 4.66
N PRO A 379 24.10 2.11 4.59
CA PRO A 379 24.93 1.81 5.75
C PRO A 379 25.50 3.11 6.33
N ASP A 380 25.10 3.43 7.56
CA ASP A 380 25.65 4.54 8.33
C ASP A 380 26.65 3.96 9.35
N PRO A 381 27.97 4.26 9.22
CA PRO A 381 28.97 3.75 10.16
C PRO A 381 28.74 4.16 11.61
N GLU A 382 28.16 5.34 11.86
CA GLU A 382 27.81 5.79 13.22
C GLU A 382 26.63 4.97 13.77
N LEU A 383 25.65 4.69 12.92
CA LEU A 383 24.49 3.85 13.20
C LEU A 383 24.89 2.41 13.52
N MET A 384 25.75 1.81 12.67
CA MET A 384 26.30 0.47 12.89
C MET A 384 27.11 0.42 14.18
N SER A 385 27.91 1.44 14.47
CA SER A 385 28.67 1.52 15.72
C SER A 385 27.75 1.61 16.95
N ALA A 386 26.64 2.34 16.86
CA ALA A 386 25.66 2.45 17.94
C ALA A 386 24.91 1.12 18.16
N VAL A 387 24.49 0.44 17.09
CA VAL A 387 23.88 -0.91 17.15
C VAL A 387 24.86 -1.91 17.78
N GLN A 388 26.12 -1.94 17.33
CA GLN A 388 27.17 -2.80 17.89
C GLN A 388 27.40 -2.50 19.38
N THR A 389 27.43 -1.23 19.78
CA THR A 389 27.62 -0.82 21.18
C THR A 389 26.45 -1.27 22.06
N PHE A 390 25.22 -1.13 21.56
CA PHE A 390 24.02 -1.57 22.27
C PHE A 390 23.95 -3.08 22.42
N ALA A 391 24.22 -3.83 21.35
CA ALA A 391 24.25 -5.28 21.41
C ALA A 391 25.34 -5.80 22.37
N ALA A 392 26.53 -5.18 22.35
CA ALA A 392 27.59 -5.48 23.32
C ALA A 392 27.15 -5.22 24.77
N PHE A 393 26.38 -4.15 25.00
CA PHE A 393 25.79 -3.86 26.31
C PHE A 393 24.79 -4.95 26.76
N LEU A 394 24.04 -5.54 25.83
CA LEU A 394 23.14 -6.67 26.11
C LEU A 394 23.85 -8.02 26.26
N GLY A 395 25.19 -8.06 26.18
CA GLY A 395 25.98 -9.28 26.24
C GLY A 395 25.97 -10.10 24.95
N ASN A 396 25.50 -9.51 23.85
CA ASN A 396 25.48 -10.12 22.53
C ASN A 396 26.66 -9.62 21.70
N SER A 397 27.24 -10.49 20.86
CA SER A 397 28.17 -10.08 19.82
C SER A 397 27.41 -9.99 18.49
N VAL A 398 27.33 -8.80 17.90
CA VAL A 398 26.88 -8.67 16.51
C VAL A 398 28.06 -9.06 15.62
N VAL A 399 27.91 -10.11 14.84
CA VAL A 399 28.86 -10.42 13.77
C VAL A 399 28.50 -9.50 12.61
N GLU A 400 29.50 -8.76 12.12
CA GLU A 400 29.35 -7.71 11.09
C GLU A 400 28.77 -8.24 9.76
N GLU A 401 28.83 -9.56 9.54
CA GLU A 401 28.40 -10.25 8.31
C GLU A 401 26.89 -10.57 8.26
N ASP A 402 26.13 -10.44 9.36
CA ASP A 402 24.72 -10.89 9.46
C ASP A 402 23.69 -9.74 9.64
N TYR A 403 24.11 -8.47 9.64
CA TYR A 403 23.20 -7.33 9.83
C TYR A 403 23.21 -6.42 8.60
N THR A 404 22.28 -6.66 7.68
CA THR A 404 21.88 -5.67 6.68
C THR A 404 20.66 -4.92 7.19
N PHE A 405 20.71 -3.59 7.16
CA PHE A 405 19.59 -2.74 7.61
C PHE A 405 18.52 -2.59 6.53
N ASP A 406 18.97 -2.61 5.28
CA ASP A 406 18.21 -2.58 4.04
C ASP A 406 18.15 -4.03 3.50
N PHE A 407 16.96 -4.56 3.28
CA PHE A 407 16.80 -5.87 2.66
C PHE A 407 16.83 -5.71 1.14
N PRO A 408 17.60 -6.55 0.40
CA PRO A 408 17.54 -6.47 -1.05
C PRO A 408 16.11 -6.78 -1.54
N PRO A 409 15.69 -6.20 -2.68
CA PRO A 409 16.43 -5.38 -3.63
C PRO A 409 16.47 -3.87 -3.28
N ALA A 410 16.66 -2.98 -4.27
CA ALA A 410 16.56 -1.52 -4.05
C ALA A 410 15.09 -1.08 -4.05
N ASP A 411 14.76 -0.05 -3.28
CA ASP A 411 13.36 0.33 -3.01
C ASP A 411 12.77 1.26 -4.04
N ASN A 412 13.57 2.26 -4.45
CA ASN A 412 13.08 3.38 -5.24
C ASN A 412 13.08 3.12 -6.73
N ASN A 413 14.03 2.31 -7.22
CA ASN A 413 14.19 2.00 -8.63
C ASN A 413 14.58 0.54 -8.78
N LEU A 414 13.66 -0.27 -9.29
CA LEU A 414 13.85 -1.71 -9.46
C LEU A 414 13.37 -2.14 -10.84
N VAL A 415 14.08 -3.10 -11.42
CA VAL A 415 13.59 -3.87 -12.57
C VAL A 415 13.52 -5.32 -12.12
N ILE A 416 12.32 -5.90 -12.15
CA ILE A 416 12.08 -7.32 -11.91
C ILE A 416 11.95 -7.97 -13.28
N GLU A 417 12.83 -8.91 -13.58
CA GLU A 417 12.80 -9.71 -14.81
C GLU A 417 11.93 -10.96 -14.55
N PHE A 418 10.89 -11.13 -15.34
CA PHE A 418 10.04 -12.30 -15.27
C PHE A 418 10.64 -13.45 -16.08
N PHE A 419 10.52 -14.66 -15.55
CA PHE A 419 10.95 -15.84 -16.30
C PHE A 419 9.97 -16.10 -17.45
N ILE A 420 10.47 -16.06 -18.69
CA ILE A 420 9.73 -16.54 -19.86
C ILE A 420 10.18 -17.99 -20.09
N PRO A 421 9.28 -18.99 -19.98
CA PRO A 421 9.61 -20.35 -20.39
C PRO A 421 10.01 -20.35 -21.87
N GLU A 422 11.20 -20.88 -22.20
CA GLU A 422 11.56 -21.08 -23.61
C GLU A 422 10.50 -21.99 -24.26
N ASP A 423 9.88 -21.51 -25.35
CA ASP A 423 8.96 -22.30 -26.19
C ASP A 423 9.64 -23.62 -26.58
N ASN A 424 9.13 -24.75 -26.06
CA ASN A 424 9.55 -26.10 -26.45
C ASN A 424 8.86 -26.60 -27.73
#